data_AF-A0A848HNW7-F1
#
_entry.id   AF-A0A848HNW7-F1
#
_cell.length_a   1.000
_cell.length_b   1.000
_cell.length_c   1.000
_cell.angle_alpha   90.00
_cell.angle_beta   90.00
_cell.angle_gamma   90.00
#
_symmetry.space_group_name_H-M   'P 1'
#
loop_
_entity.id
_entity.type
_entity.pdbx_description
1 polymer ?
#
loop_
_entity_poly.entity_id
_entity_poly.type
_entity_poly.pdbx_seq_one_letter_code
_entity_poly.pdbx_strand_id
1 'polypeptide(L)'
;MRGHMMRGLSGAAILTLAIAAAPLLAEGPTDADLMNDAATPGDVLTYGMGPQAQRFSPLKAINASNVSKLVPAFASSLGGEKQRGQEAQPIVYDGTIYVTGSYSRVFAFDARTGEEKWQYDARLPEAIMPCCDVVNRGAAIYGDKIIFATLDAHMVALNRHTGKVIWNKQTADYQAGYSATAAPMVVKGKVIYGNSGGEFGIVGAVEARDVNTGELVWRRPTIEGHMGTLGGKDNGITGKTNASWTGDLWKTGGGATWLGGTYDPETNLLFFGTGNPAPWNSHLRPGNNLYTSSTLAIDPDTGVIKWHYQTTPHDGWDFDGVNEFIPFDATINGKPMKLGAKADRNGYFFVLDRTNGKFISANRFVMQTTWANGYDKSGKPNTIEAGRPGAPTTEKGKPVFASPSFLGGKNWMPMAYSQDTGLFYVPSNDWGMDIWNEPIAYKKGAAYLGAGFTIKPIAQDHIGALRAMDPKTGKIVWEYKNKAPLWGGVLSTAGNLVFTGTPEGYLKAFDAKTGQELWKFQTGSGVVGSPVTWEQDGEQYVAVMSGWGGAVPLWGGEVAKSFKDINQGGALWVFKLPK
;
A
#
# COMPACT_ATOMS: atom_id res chain seq x y z
N MET A 1 -8.71 30.93 95.58
CA MET A 1 -10.17 30.69 95.45
C MET A 1 -10.40 29.74 94.29
N ARG A 2 -11.39 28.85 94.44
CA ARG A 2 -11.69 27.67 93.61
C ARG A 2 -11.94 28.00 92.12
N GLY A 3 -11.60 27.05 91.22
CA GLY A 3 -12.21 26.95 89.88
C GLY A 3 -11.33 26.30 88.83
N HIS A 4 -11.81 25.19 88.24
CA HIS A 4 -11.19 24.32 87.24
C HIS A 4 -10.64 24.99 85.96
N MET A 5 -9.61 24.37 85.33
CA MET A 5 -9.66 24.00 83.90
C MET A 5 -8.52 23.06 83.46
N MET A 6 -8.93 21.86 83.04
CA MET A 6 -8.54 21.05 81.87
C MET A 6 -7.08 20.97 81.38
N ARG A 7 -6.60 19.71 81.32
CA ARG A 7 -5.50 19.22 80.50
C ARG A 7 -5.83 19.32 79.00
N GLY A 8 -4.87 19.76 78.19
CA GLY A 8 -4.83 19.57 76.75
C GLY A 8 -3.38 19.34 76.30
N LEU A 9 -3.04 18.09 76.00
CA LEU A 9 -1.77 17.70 75.37
C LEU A 9 -1.85 17.99 73.87
N SER A 10 -0.91 18.78 73.37
CA SER A 10 -0.71 19.05 71.95
C SER A 10 -0.08 17.83 71.27
N GLY A 11 -0.87 17.09 70.48
CA GLY A 11 -0.40 16.09 69.54
C GLY A 11 -0.46 16.65 68.12
N ALA A 12 0.69 16.92 67.51
CA ALA A 12 0.78 17.29 66.10
C ALA A 12 0.55 16.05 65.22
N ALA A 13 -0.59 16.02 64.52
CA ALA A 13 -0.88 15.00 63.51
C ALA A 13 -0.19 15.37 62.19
N ILE A 14 0.82 14.60 61.80
CA ILE A 14 1.39 14.63 60.44
C ILE A 14 0.42 13.85 59.55
N LEU A 15 -0.35 14.58 58.74
CA LEU A 15 -1.16 13.99 57.66
C LEU A 15 -0.22 13.67 56.49
N THR A 16 0.23 12.43 56.37
CA THR A 16 0.86 11.92 55.15
C THR A 16 -0.24 11.70 54.10
N LEU A 17 -0.41 12.66 53.18
CA LEU A 17 -1.15 12.43 51.94
C LEU A 17 -0.38 11.41 51.10
N ALA A 18 -0.82 10.16 51.11
CA ALA A 18 -0.47 9.19 50.09
C ALA A 18 -1.17 9.61 48.78
N ILE A 19 -0.48 10.35 47.93
CA ILE A 19 -0.89 10.53 46.54
C ILE A 19 -0.68 9.18 45.87
N ALA A 20 -1.76 8.40 45.76
CA ALA A 20 -1.80 7.29 44.84
C ALA A 20 -1.66 7.88 43.43
N ALA A 21 -0.44 7.82 42.87
CA ALA A 21 -0.24 8.03 41.46
C ALA A 21 -0.99 6.91 40.75
N ALA A 22 -2.22 7.19 40.30
CA ALA A 22 -2.86 6.36 39.30
C ALA A 22 -1.88 6.26 38.13
N PRO A 23 -1.50 5.05 37.68
CA PRO A 23 -0.74 4.96 36.45
C PRO A 23 -1.60 5.64 35.38
N LEU A 24 -1.07 6.67 34.70
CA LEU A 24 -1.64 7.09 33.43
C LEU A 24 -1.65 5.81 32.57
N LEU A 25 -2.82 5.19 32.43
CA LEU A 25 -3.03 4.13 31.46
C LEU A 25 -2.69 4.77 30.12
N ALA A 26 -1.63 4.29 29.48
CA ALA A 26 -1.21 4.79 28.17
C ALA A 26 -2.41 4.73 27.22
N GLU A 27 -2.78 5.87 26.62
CA GLU A 27 -3.99 6.01 25.79
C GLU A 27 -3.93 5.22 24.47
N GLY A 28 -2.90 4.39 24.24
CA GLY A 28 -2.65 3.61 23.03
C GLY A 28 -1.36 4.06 22.31
N PRO A 29 -1.15 3.64 21.04
CA PRO A 29 0.07 3.94 20.31
C PRO A 29 0.26 5.44 20.06
N THR A 30 1.47 5.94 20.32
CA THR A 30 1.89 7.32 20.09
C THR A 30 2.67 7.47 18.79
N ASP A 31 2.98 8.69 18.36
CA ASP A 31 3.89 8.91 17.22
C ASP A 31 5.25 8.22 17.42
N ALA A 32 5.78 8.20 18.65
CA ALA A 32 7.05 7.55 18.94
C ALA A 32 6.98 6.03 18.71
N ASP A 33 5.87 5.40 19.12
CA ASP A 33 5.65 3.98 18.92
C ASP A 33 5.53 3.65 17.42
N LEU A 34 4.77 4.45 16.66
CA LEU A 34 4.64 4.28 15.21
C LEU A 34 5.99 4.41 14.48
N MET A 35 6.84 5.36 14.89
CA MET A 35 8.17 5.53 14.30
C MET A 35 9.12 4.38 14.64
N ASN A 36 8.91 3.71 15.78
CA ASN A 36 9.75 2.63 16.27
C ASN A 36 9.20 1.22 15.95
N ASP A 37 8.05 1.13 15.25
CA ASP A 37 7.33 -0.12 14.96
C ASP A 37 8.23 -1.23 14.38
N ALA A 38 9.12 -0.89 13.44
CA ALA A 38 10.06 -1.85 12.82
C ALA A 38 11.07 -2.46 13.81
N ALA A 39 11.34 -1.80 14.93
CA ALA A 39 12.32 -2.23 15.92
C ALA A 39 11.69 -3.02 17.08
N THR A 40 10.36 -2.99 17.22
CA THR A 40 9.65 -3.67 18.31
C THR A 40 9.02 -4.97 17.81
N PRO A 41 9.26 -6.11 18.48
CA PRO A 41 8.72 -7.39 18.04
C PRO A 41 7.27 -7.64 18.48
N GLY A 42 6.77 -6.93 19.49
CA GLY A 42 5.52 -7.26 20.18
C GLY A 42 4.23 -6.85 19.46
N ASP A 43 4.32 -5.80 18.67
CA ASP A 43 3.17 -5.16 18.01
C ASP A 43 3.44 -4.99 16.51
N VAL A 44 2.37 -4.71 15.76
CA VAL A 44 2.40 -4.28 14.36
C VAL A 44 1.52 -3.05 14.24
N LEU A 45 2.12 -1.87 14.28
CA LEU A 45 1.42 -0.60 14.41
C LEU A 45 1.26 0.14 13.09
N THR A 46 2.05 -0.16 12.08
CA THR A 46 2.03 0.54 10.80
C THR A 46 1.85 -0.40 9.60
N TYR A 47 1.17 0.10 8.57
CA TYR A 47 1.11 -0.57 7.27
C TYR A 47 2.51 -0.61 6.67
N GLY A 48 3.13 -1.79 6.63
CA GLY A 48 4.51 -1.99 6.22
C GLY A 48 5.51 -2.34 7.33
N MET A 49 5.09 -2.50 8.60
CA MET A 49 5.95 -2.86 9.75
C MET A 49 7.15 -1.90 9.89
N GLY A 50 6.82 -0.62 10.04
CA GLY A 50 7.70 0.54 10.08
C GLY A 50 7.22 1.65 9.14
N PRO A 51 7.50 2.94 9.45
CA PRO A 51 7.09 4.06 8.60
C PRO A 51 7.71 4.00 7.19
N GLN A 52 8.90 3.42 7.06
CA GLN A 52 9.59 3.20 5.79
C GLN A 52 9.01 2.01 4.98
N ALA A 53 8.09 1.24 5.59
CA ALA A 53 7.39 0.10 5.00
C ALA A 53 8.28 -0.99 4.41
N GLN A 54 9.39 -1.32 5.08
CA GLN A 54 10.34 -2.35 4.63
C GLN A 54 9.77 -3.77 4.74
N ARG A 55 8.72 -4.00 5.54
CA ARG A 55 8.09 -5.31 5.75
C ARG A 55 9.09 -6.37 6.19
N PHE A 56 9.99 -5.96 7.07
CA PHE A 56 10.96 -6.82 7.71
C PHE A 56 10.65 -6.93 9.19
N SER A 57 10.67 -8.15 9.72
CA SER A 57 10.63 -8.39 11.15
C SER A 57 12.01 -8.83 11.68
N PRO A 58 12.49 -8.27 12.80
CA PRO A 58 13.71 -8.73 13.45
C PRO A 58 13.54 -10.09 14.17
N LEU A 59 12.34 -10.67 14.16
CA LEU A 59 12.06 -11.94 14.81
C LEU A 59 12.70 -13.13 14.09
N LYS A 60 13.14 -14.10 14.90
CA LYS A 60 13.91 -15.29 14.46
C LYS A 60 13.45 -16.61 15.08
N ALA A 61 12.40 -16.57 15.93
CA ALA A 61 11.91 -17.77 16.60
C ALA A 61 11.37 -18.78 15.57
N ILE A 62 10.66 -18.28 14.56
CA ILE A 62 10.39 -18.97 13.29
C ILE A 62 11.56 -18.65 12.34
N ASN A 63 12.19 -19.69 11.81
CA ASN A 63 13.34 -19.57 10.92
C ASN A 63 13.41 -20.74 9.92
N ALA A 64 14.36 -20.68 8.99
CA ALA A 64 14.53 -21.67 7.93
C ALA A 64 14.66 -23.13 8.41
N SER A 65 15.11 -23.36 9.65
CA SER A 65 15.27 -24.72 10.20
C SER A 65 14.00 -25.32 10.79
N ASN A 66 13.01 -24.48 11.16
CA ASN A 66 11.82 -24.92 11.89
C ASN A 66 10.49 -24.48 11.26
N VAL A 67 10.49 -23.64 10.22
CA VAL A 67 9.27 -23.17 9.53
C VAL A 67 8.40 -24.32 8.99
N SER A 68 9.00 -25.47 8.69
CA SER A 68 8.29 -26.68 8.29
C SER A 68 7.29 -27.21 9.34
N LYS A 69 7.43 -26.79 10.61
CA LYS A 69 6.56 -27.14 11.73
C LYS A 69 5.46 -26.10 11.99
N LEU A 70 5.41 -25.02 11.21
CA LEU A 70 4.42 -23.96 11.38
C LEU A 70 3.02 -24.50 11.07
N VAL A 71 2.07 -24.27 11.98
CA VAL A 71 0.67 -24.75 11.87
C VAL A 71 -0.32 -23.60 12.15
N PRO A 72 -1.56 -23.68 11.62
CA PRO A 72 -2.60 -22.74 12.00
C PRO A 72 -2.87 -22.79 13.51
N ALA A 73 -2.91 -21.63 14.14
CA ALA A 73 -3.41 -21.44 15.50
C ALA A 73 -4.95 -21.30 15.49
N PHE A 74 -5.46 -20.45 14.59
CA PHE A 74 -6.89 -20.26 14.36
C PHE A 74 -7.13 -19.61 12.98
N ALA A 75 -8.39 -19.58 12.58
CA ALA A 75 -8.86 -18.79 11.45
C ALA A 75 -10.19 -18.11 11.82
N SER A 76 -10.41 -16.89 11.34
CA SER A 76 -11.61 -16.10 11.60
C SER A 76 -12.26 -15.66 10.29
N SER A 77 -13.48 -16.12 10.03
CA SER A 77 -14.25 -15.74 8.84
C SER A 77 -14.75 -14.31 8.95
N LEU A 78 -14.74 -13.56 7.86
CA LEU A 78 -15.29 -12.20 7.79
C LEU A 78 -16.80 -12.17 7.51
N GLY A 79 -17.40 -13.32 7.18
CA GLY A 79 -18.86 -13.49 7.05
C GLY A 79 -19.59 -12.50 6.13
N GLY A 80 -20.90 -12.38 6.36
CA GLY A 80 -21.79 -11.40 5.73
C GLY A 80 -22.01 -11.56 4.22
N GLU A 81 -21.68 -12.73 3.65
CA GLU A 81 -21.71 -13.01 2.19
C GLU A 81 -20.91 -12.00 1.34
N LYS A 82 -20.01 -11.26 1.99
CA LYS A 82 -19.12 -10.27 1.39
C LYS A 82 -17.72 -10.87 1.31
N GLN A 83 -17.41 -11.50 0.19
CA GLN A 83 -16.13 -12.16 -0.05
C GLN A 83 -15.23 -11.25 -0.88
N ARG A 84 -14.97 -11.53 -2.16
CA ARG A 84 -14.07 -10.72 -3.02
C ARG A 84 -12.68 -10.50 -2.39
N GLY A 85 -11.86 -9.62 -2.96
CA GLY A 85 -10.45 -9.48 -2.58
C GLY A 85 -10.23 -8.99 -1.14
N GLN A 86 -9.40 -9.72 -0.38
CA GLN A 86 -8.97 -9.34 0.97
C GLN A 86 -7.51 -8.91 1.00
N GLU A 87 -7.26 -7.64 0.65
CA GLU A 87 -5.90 -7.09 0.47
C GLU A 87 -5.25 -6.62 1.79
N ALA A 88 -5.97 -6.66 2.92
CA ALA A 88 -5.54 -6.00 4.13
C ALA A 88 -4.26 -6.58 4.76
N GLN A 89 -3.40 -5.71 5.25
CA GLN A 89 -2.39 -6.06 6.25
C GLN A 89 -3.03 -5.93 7.66
N PRO A 90 -2.93 -6.95 8.53
CA PRO A 90 -3.36 -6.81 9.92
C PRO A 90 -2.51 -5.80 10.70
N ILE A 91 -3.16 -5.06 11.60
CA ILE A 91 -2.54 -4.30 12.68
C ILE A 91 -2.69 -5.11 13.96
N VAL A 92 -1.64 -5.20 14.77
CA VAL A 92 -1.66 -5.96 16.03
C VAL A 92 -1.21 -5.04 17.15
N TYR A 93 -2.05 -4.89 18.16
CA TYR A 93 -1.71 -4.11 19.34
C TYR A 93 -2.47 -4.62 20.56
N ASP A 94 -1.78 -4.81 21.68
CA ASP A 94 -2.39 -5.12 22.97
C ASP A 94 -3.33 -6.34 22.89
N GLY A 95 -2.81 -7.44 22.35
CA GLY A 95 -3.54 -8.70 22.21
C GLY A 95 -4.76 -8.64 21.27
N THR A 96 -4.82 -7.65 20.38
CA THR A 96 -5.93 -7.48 19.44
C THR A 96 -5.42 -7.32 18.01
N ILE A 97 -6.00 -8.08 17.10
CA ILE A 97 -5.76 -8.00 15.66
C ILE A 97 -6.87 -7.16 15.04
N TYR A 98 -6.51 -6.08 14.37
CA TYR A 98 -7.42 -5.24 13.58
C TYR A 98 -7.20 -5.47 12.10
N VAL A 99 -8.26 -5.77 11.36
CA VAL A 99 -8.21 -5.97 9.91
C VAL A 99 -9.36 -5.24 9.23
N THR A 100 -9.10 -4.72 8.05
CA THR A 100 -10.15 -4.29 7.14
C THR A 100 -10.57 -5.44 6.23
N GLY A 101 -11.81 -5.43 5.77
CA GLY A 101 -12.32 -6.36 4.77
C GLY A 101 -12.85 -5.66 3.54
N SER A 102 -13.12 -6.44 2.50
CA SER A 102 -13.89 -5.98 1.33
C SER A 102 -15.19 -5.28 1.74
N TYR A 103 -15.67 -4.37 0.88
CA TYR A 103 -16.87 -3.54 1.15
C TYR A 103 -16.76 -2.64 2.40
N SER A 104 -15.57 -2.08 2.65
CA SER A 104 -15.34 -1.08 3.72
C SER A 104 -15.79 -1.53 5.10
N ARG A 105 -15.32 -2.70 5.51
CA ARG A 105 -15.55 -3.28 6.84
C ARG A 105 -14.29 -3.27 7.69
N VAL A 106 -14.45 -3.24 9.00
CA VAL A 106 -13.35 -3.34 9.97
C VAL A 106 -13.73 -4.34 11.05
N PHE A 107 -12.78 -5.18 11.45
CA PHE A 107 -12.94 -6.21 12.45
C PHE A 107 -11.83 -6.11 13.48
N ALA A 108 -12.16 -6.39 14.74
CA ALA A 108 -11.20 -6.63 15.79
C ALA A 108 -11.35 -8.07 16.30
N PHE A 109 -10.25 -8.81 16.34
CA PHE A 109 -10.19 -10.17 16.85
C PHE A 109 -9.24 -10.25 18.04
N ASP A 110 -9.50 -11.15 18.98
CA ASP A 110 -8.51 -11.51 19.98
C ASP A 110 -7.31 -12.21 19.31
N ALA A 111 -6.09 -11.76 19.61
CA ALA A 111 -4.88 -12.26 18.98
C ALA A 111 -4.51 -13.69 19.40
N ARG A 112 -5.08 -14.20 20.51
CA ARG A 112 -4.82 -15.56 21.01
C ARG A 112 -5.86 -16.55 20.52
N THR A 113 -7.13 -16.16 20.52
CA THR A 113 -8.24 -17.08 20.28
C THR A 113 -8.88 -16.92 18.90
N GLY A 114 -8.73 -15.76 18.26
CA GLY A 114 -9.43 -15.42 17.02
C GLY A 114 -10.90 -15.04 17.22
N GLU A 115 -11.37 -14.93 18.47
CA GLU A 115 -12.73 -14.50 18.79
C GLU A 115 -12.95 -13.04 18.36
N GLU A 116 -14.05 -12.78 17.67
CA GLU A 116 -14.44 -11.43 17.28
C GLU A 116 -14.79 -10.60 18.51
N LYS A 117 -14.13 -9.46 18.67
CA LYS A 117 -14.42 -8.46 19.70
C LYS A 117 -15.49 -7.48 19.24
N TRP A 118 -15.37 -7.01 17.99
CA TRP A 118 -16.35 -6.15 17.34
C TRP A 118 -16.14 -6.11 15.82
N GLN A 119 -17.19 -5.69 15.11
CA GLN A 119 -17.18 -5.42 13.68
C GLN A 119 -17.84 -4.06 13.39
N TYR A 120 -17.34 -3.37 12.37
CA TYR A 120 -17.94 -2.19 11.76
C TYR A 120 -18.20 -2.43 10.27
N ASP A 121 -19.43 -2.14 9.82
CA ASP A 121 -19.82 -2.12 8.41
C ASP A 121 -20.16 -0.70 7.96
N ALA A 122 -19.39 -0.16 7.01
CA ALA A 122 -19.77 1.09 6.36
C ALA A 122 -21.08 0.90 5.57
N ARG A 123 -21.98 1.90 5.66
CA ARG A 123 -23.20 1.95 4.85
C ARG A 123 -22.88 2.55 3.48
N LEU A 124 -22.38 1.71 2.59
CA LEU A 124 -22.02 2.12 1.23
C LEU A 124 -23.27 2.39 0.38
N PRO A 125 -23.29 3.46 -0.44
CA PRO A 125 -24.33 3.67 -1.43
C PRO A 125 -24.24 2.63 -2.57
N GLU A 126 -25.34 2.37 -3.27
CA GLU A 126 -25.38 1.36 -4.34
C GLU A 126 -24.45 1.67 -5.52
N ALA A 127 -24.22 2.96 -5.82
CA ALA A 127 -23.49 3.43 -6.99
C ALA A 127 -22.03 3.83 -6.69
N ILE A 128 -21.33 3.10 -5.81
CA ILE A 128 -19.87 3.28 -5.65
C ILE A 128 -19.13 2.87 -6.94
N MET A 129 -17.99 3.51 -7.22
CA MET A 129 -17.25 3.33 -8.48
C MET A 129 -15.77 2.95 -8.28
N PRO A 130 -15.45 1.83 -7.60
CA PRO A 130 -14.10 1.30 -7.65
C PRO A 130 -13.81 0.67 -9.01
N CYS A 131 -12.65 0.96 -9.61
CA CYS A 131 -12.25 0.40 -10.91
C CYS A 131 -12.00 -1.12 -10.87
N CYS A 132 -11.60 -1.64 -9.71
CA CYS A 132 -10.69 -2.77 -9.66
C CYS A 132 -10.99 -3.74 -8.51
N ASP A 133 -12.28 -3.92 -8.20
CA ASP A 133 -12.84 -4.64 -7.04
C ASP A 133 -13.06 -3.77 -5.78
N VAL A 134 -13.86 -4.25 -4.83
CA VAL A 134 -14.28 -3.54 -3.60
C VAL A 134 -13.31 -3.77 -2.44
N VAL A 135 -12.02 -3.62 -2.71
CA VAL A 135 -10.92 -3.95 -1.80
C VAL A 135 -10.63 -2.85 -0.77
N ASN A 136 -9.95 -3.21 0.31
CA ASN A 136 -9.34 -2.29 1.26
C ASN A 136 -8.02 -2.88 1.78
N ARG A 137 -6.97 -2.05 1.89
CA ARG A 137 -5.60 -2.50 2.20
C ARG A 137 -5.21 -2.43 3.67
N GLY A 138 -6.04 -1.86 4.53
CA GLY A 138 -5.79 -1.82 5.97
C GLY A 138 -6.22 -0.53 6.63
N ALA A 139 -5.85 -0.43 7.90
CA ALA A 139 -6.14 0.71 8.76
C ALA A 139 -4.85 1.25 9.39
N ALA A 140 -4.91 2.45 9.96
CA ALA A 140 -3.92 2.97 10.88
C ALA A 140 -4.44 2.88 12.32
N ILE A 141 -3.52 2.81 13.29
CA ILE A 141 -3.82 2.90 14.74
C ILE A 141 -3.13 4.12 15.35
N TYR A 142 -3.84 4.83 16.24
CA TYR A 142 -3.26 5.93 17.02
C TYR A 142 -4.11 6.18 18.26
N GLY A 143 -3.49 6.16 19.44
CA GLY A 143 -4.20 6.24 20.72
C GLY A 143 -5.34 5.22 20.80
N ASP A 144 -6.56 5.71 21.02
CA ASP A 144 -7.78 4.91 21.11
C ASP A 144 -8.46 4.64 19.76
N LYS A 145 -7.80 4.93 18.61
CA LYS A 145 -8.44 4.96 17.29
C LYS A 145 -7.90 3.91 16.34
N ILE A 146 -8.81 3.31 15.56
CA ILE A 146 -8.54 2.61 14.30
C ILE A 146 -9.11 3.47 13.17
N ILE A 147 -8.31 3.77 12.16
CA ILE A 147 -8.63 4.76 11.13
C ILE A 147 -8.50 4.13 9.76
N PHE A 148 -9.54 4.22 8.93
CA PHE A 148 -9.55 3.62 7.60
C PHE A 148 -10.38 4.43 6.60
N ALA A 149 -10.13 4.21 5.31
CA ALA A 149 -10.84 4.87 4.23
C ALA A 149 -11.95 3.97 3.64
N THR A 150 -13.00 4.57 3.09
CA THR A 150 -14.15 3.85 2.51
C THR A 150 -14.25 4.00 0.99
N LEU A 151 -14.97 3.08 0.36
CA LEU A 151 -15.15 3.04 -1.09
C LEU A 151 -15.99 4.20 -1.65
N ASP A 152 -16.78 4.87 -0.80
CA ASP A 152 -17.52 6.09 -1.10
C ASP A 152 -16.76 7.38 -0.74
N ALA A 153 -15.44 7.29 -0.60
CA ALA A 153 -14.54 8.42 -0.34
C ALA A 153 -14.83 9.13 1.00
N HIS A 154 -14.85 8.36 2.09
CA HIS A 154 -14.77 8.87 3.45
C HIS A 154 -13.48 8.40 4.15
N MET A 155 -13.09 9.16 5.17
CA MET A 155 -12.14 8.72 6.19
C MET A 155 -12.89 8.58 7.51
N VAL A 156 -12.71 7.45 8.19
CA VAL A 156 -13.46 7.10 9.40
C VAL A 156 -12.48 6.70 10.50
N ALA A 157 -12.64 7.30 11.69
CA ALA A 157 -12.01 6.82 12.91
C ALA A 157 -13.03 6.10 13.79
N LEU A 158 -12.66 4.91 14.23
CA LEU A 158 -13.40 4.06 15.13
C LEU A 158 -12.66 3.98 16.46
N ASN A 159 -13.37 3.93 17.58
CA ASN A 159 -12.77 3.60 18.87
C ASN A 159 -12.30 2.14 18.84
N ARG A 160 -11.00 1.91 19.07
CA ARG A 160 -10.34 0.61 18.92
C ARG A 160 -10.90 -0.47 19.86
N HIS A 161 -11.50 -0.09 20.97
CA HIS A 161 -12.07 -1.05 21.93
C HIS A 161 -13.51 -1.45 21.60
N THR A 162 -14.27 -0.59 20.91
CA THR A 162 -15.73 -0.76 20.76
C THR A 162 -16.23 -0.77 19.32
N GLY A 163 -15.40 -0.38 18.35
CA GLY A 163 -15.80 -0.22 16.95
C GLY A 163 -16.72 0.97 16.68
N LYS A 164 -17.06 1.79 17.69
CA LYS A 164 -17.94 2.96 17.53
C LYS A 164 -17.22 4.09 16.80
N VAL A 165 -17.93 4.75 15.89
CA VAL A 165 -17.42 5.91 15.15
C VAL A 165 -17.10 7.06 16.11
N ILE A 166 -15.87 7.55 16.07
CA ILE A 166 -15.43 8.79 16.73
C ILE A 166 -15.66 9.97 15.79
N TRP A 167 -15.20 9.85 14.54
CA TRP A 167 -15.47 10.82 13.49
C TRP A 167 -15.55 10.14 12.12
N ASN A 168 -16.28 10.77 11.21
CA ASN A 168 -16.46 10.33 9.83
C ASN A 168 -16.48 11.57 8.92
N LYS A 169 -15.55 11.66 7.97
CA LYS A 169 -15.36 12.83 7.11
C LYS A 169 -15.38 12.42 5.65
N GLN A 170 -16.25 13.05 4.87
CA GLN A 170 -16.23 12.93 3.42
C GLN A 170 -14.94 13.57 2.88
N THR A 171 -14.28 12.89 1.96
CA THR A 171 -12.97 13.28 1.41
C THR A 171 -13.08 13.72 -0.05
N ALA A 172 -14.02 13.14 -0.80
CA ALA A 172 -14.34 13.55 -2.16
C ALA A 172 -15.78 13.16 -2.54
N ASP A 173 -16.20 13.57 -3.73
CA ASP A 173 -17.48 13.19 -4.32
C ASP A 173 -17.36 11.84 -5.03
N TYR A 174 -17.89 10.77 -4.41
CA TYR A 174 -17.86 9.44 -5.02
C TYR A 174 -18.61 9.37 -6.34
N GLN A 175 -19.64 10.20 -6.57
CA GLN A 175 -20.38 10.25 -7.83
C GLN A 175 -19.55 10.85 -8.98
N ALA A 176 -18.42 11.48 -8.65
CA ALA A 176 -17.45 11.95 -9.64
C ALA A 176 -16.39 10.88 -10.01
N GLY A 177 -16.46 9.67 -9.42
CA GLY A 177 -15.50 8.58 -9.66
C GLY A 177 -14.47 8.40 -8.55
N TYR A 178 -14.55 9.16 -7.46
CA TYR A 178 -13.61 9.03 -6.35
C TYR A 178 -13.96 7.84 -5.47
N SER A 179 -12.92 7.12 -5.05
CA SER A 179 -12.99 6.12 -3.97
C SER A 179 -11.68 6.18 -3.18
N ALA A 180 -11.55 5.37 -2.13
CA ALA A 180 -10.29 5.22 -1.41
C ALA A 180 -10.09 3.76 -0.98
N THR A 181 -8.94 3.19 -1.34
CA THR A 181 -8.62 1.77 -1.10
C THR A 181 -7.31 1.53 -0.34
N ALA A 182 -6.46 2.55 -0.21
CA ALA A 182 -5.21 2.48 0.55
C ALA A 182 -5.44 2.42 2.06
N ALA A 183 -4.50 1.78 2.77
CA ALA A 183 -4.35 2.00 4.20
C ALA A 183 -3.82 3.44 4.43
N PRO A 184 -4.41 4.23 5.35
CA PRO A 184 -3.82 5.49 5.76
C PRO A 184 -2.55 5.26 6.59
N MET A 185 -1.75 6.30 6.75
CA MET A 185 -0.63 6.32 7.71
C MET A 185 -0.78 7.48 8.68
N VAL A 186 -0.20 7.38 9.87
CA VAL A 186 -0.17 8.48 10.84
C VAL A 186 1.25 8.99 11.02
N VAL A 187 1.43 10.29 10.84
CA VAL A 187 2.72 10.98 11.00
C VAL A 187 2.47 12.31 11.71
N LYS A 188 3.12 12.51 12.87
CA LYS A 188 3.02 13.74 13.68
C LYS A 188 1.57 14.10 14.00
N GLY A 189 0.82 13.12 14.50
CA GLY A 189 -0.60 13.25 14.83
C GLY A 189 -1.52 13.57 13.64
N LYS A 190 -1.08 13.32 12.40
CA LYS A 190 -1.87 13.54 11.19
C LYS A 190 -2.12 12.24 10.45
N VAL A 191 -3.37 11.99 10.08
CA VAL A 191 -3.76 10.91 9.16
C VAL A 191 -3.48 11.36 7.75
N ILE A 192 -2.57 10.66 7.08
CA ILE A 192 -2.12 10.95 5.71
C ILE A 192 -2.61 9.85 4.80
N TYR A 193 -3.24 10.22 3.70
CA TYR A 193 -3.82 9.28 2.74
C TYR A 193 -4.00 9.91 1.35
N GLY A 194 -4.27 9.04 0.37
CA GLY A 194 -4.54 9.38 -1.02
C GLY A 194 -5.94 8.99 -1.47
N ASN A 195 -6.29 9.36 -2.69
CA ASN A 195 -7.54 8.99 -3.35
C ASN A 195 -7.34 8.03 -4.54
N SER A 196 -8.43 7.39 -4.95
CA SER A 196 -8.53 6.48 -6.10
C SER A 196 -9.49 7.03 -7.16
N GLY A 197 -9.35 6.55 -8.41
CA GLY A 197 -10.29 6.84 -9.50
C GLY A 197 -9.69 7.40 -10.79
N GLY A 198 -8.41 7.13 -11.09
CA GLY A 198 -7.75 7.61 -12.33
C GLY A 198 -8.57 7.25 -13.59
N GLU A 199 -9.17 6.07 -13.58
CA GLU A 199 -10.04 5.52 -14.63
C GLU A 199 -11.33 6.32 -14.86
N PHE A 200 -11.64 7.31 -14.01
CA PHE A 200 -12.82 8.17 -14.08
C PHE A 200 -12.47 9.64 -14.29
N GLY A 201 -11.19 9.98 -14.57
CA GLY A 201 -10.76 11.36 -14.80
C GLY A 201 -10.85 12.24 -13.55
N ILE A 202 -10.66 11.67 -12.37
CA ILE A 202 -10.54 12.43 -11.11
C ILE A 202 -9.23 13.22 -11.07
N VAL A 203 -9.05 14.07 -10.04
CA VAL A 203 -7.78 14.73 -9.75
C VAL A 203 -7.17 14.09 -8.51
N GLY A 204 -6.02 13.45 -8.67
CA GLY A 204 -5.26 12.84 -7.59
C GLY A 204 -4.83 13.88 -6.55
N ALA A 205 -4.80 13.48 -5.29
CA ALA A 205 -4.35 14.32 -4.18
C ALA A 205 -3.81 13.47 -3.03
N VAL A 206 -2.90 14.05 -2.25
CA VAL A 206 -2.55 13.58 -0.91
C VAL A 206 -3.12 14.57 0.10
N GLU A 207 -3.67 14.08 1.19
CA GLU A 207 -4.23 14.91 2.26
C GLU A 207 -3.66 14.49 3.61
N ALA A 208 -3.51 15.48 4.49
CA ALA A 208 -3.32 15.25 5.92
C ALA A 208 -4.51 15.80 6.70
N ARG A 209 -5.01 15.00 7.63
CA ARG A 209 -6.10 15.35 8.54
C ARG A 209 -5.64 15.22 9.98
N ASP A 210 -6.13 16.08 10.85
CA ASP A 210 -5.88 15.96 12.28
C ASP A 210 -6.45 14.61 12.79
N VAL A 211 -5.65 13.83 13.50
CA VAL A 211 -6.01 12.47 13.92
C VAL A 211 -7.19 12.43 14.90
N ASN A 212 -7.37 13.50 15.67
CA ASN A 212 -8.39 13.56 16.72
C ASN A 212 -9.75 14.02 16.20
N THR A 213 -9.76 14.92 15.22
CA THR A 213 -10.97 15.59 14.73
C THR A 213 -11.36 15.20 13.30
N GLY A 214 -10.41 14.69 12.52
CA GLY A 214 -10.57 14.43 11.08
C GLY A 214 -10.56 15.68 10.20
N GLU A 215 -10.35 16.87 10.79
CA GLU A 215 -10.31 18.12 10.05
C GLU A 215 -9.11 18.19 9.11
N LEU A 216 -9.32 18.76 7.92
CA LEU A 216 -8.28 18.88 6.89
C LEU A 216 -7.19 19.86 7.34
N VAL A 217 -5.95 19.38 7.42
CA VAL A 217 -4.78 20.21 7.73
C VAL A 217 -4.17 20.76 6.45
N TRP A 218 -3.88 19.88 5.49
CA TRP A 218 -3.43 20.27 4.16
C TRP A 218 -3.91 19.30 3.09
N ARG A 219 -4.02 19.80 1.85
CA ARG A 219 -4.31 19.01 0.65
C ARG A 219 -3.35 19.39 -0.46
N ARG A 220 -2.73 18.39 -1.07
CA ARG A 220 -1.83 18.56 -2.21
C ARG A 220 -2.34 17.76 -3.40
N PRO A 221 -2.99 18.41 -4.38
CA PRO A 221 -3.25 17.79 -5.68
C PRO A 221 -1.96 17.35 -6.36
N THR A 222 -1.99 16.24 -7.10
CA THR A 222 -0.82 15.64 -7.77
C THR A 222 -0.74 16.00 -9.26
N ILE A 223 -1.81 16.53 -9.85
CA ILE A 223 -1.80 17.03 -11.21
C ILE A 223 -1.34 18.48 -11.24
N GLU A 224 -0.39 18.80 -12.13
CA GLU A 224 0.11 20.17 -12.26
C GLU A 224 -1.02 21.17 -12.54
N GLY A 225 -0.82 22.41 -12.10
CA GLY A 225 -1.78 23.51 -12.29
C GLY A 225 -2.86 23.63 -11.22
N HIS A 226 -3.05 22.60 -10.37
CA HIS A 226 -3.98 22.68 -9.24
C HIS A 226 -3.37 23.35 -8.01
N MET A 227 -4.17 24.14 -7.29
CA MET A 227 -3.79 24.80 -6.04
C MET A 227 -3.80 23.81 -4.87
N GLY A 228 -2.71 23.74 -4.11
CA GLY A 228 -2.68 23.06 -2.82
C GLY A 228 -3.25 23.95 -1.71
N THR A 229 -3.63 23.36 -0.57
CA THR A 229 -4.14 24.11 0.59
C THR A 229 -3.42 23.71 1.88
N LEU A 230 -3.31 24.64 2.82
CA LEU A 230 -2.80 24.45 4.18
C LEU A 230 -3.59 25.34 5.14
N GLY A 231 -4.22 24.76 6.16
CA GLY A 231 -5.06 25.48 7.13
C GLY A 231 -6.21 26.26 6.46
N GLY A 232 -6.78 25.70 5.39
CA GLY A 232 -7.86 26.33 4.62
C GLY A 232 -7.42 27.49 3.70
N LYS A 233 -6.11 27.74 3.56
CA LYS A 233 -5.55 28.78 2.68
C LYS A 233 -4.79 28.17 1.51
N ASP A 234 -4.69 28.92 0.42
CA ASP A 234 -3.84 28.57 -0.72
C ASP A 234 -2.40 28.35 -0.28
N ASN A 235 -1.80 27.26 -0.77
CA ASN A 235 -0.46 26.81 -0.41
C ASN A 235 0.38 26.51 -1.67
N GLY A 236 0.19 27.32 -2.70
CA GLY A 236 0.93 27.23 -3.96
C GLY A 236 0.42 26.17 -4.92
N ILE A 237 0.60 26.46 -6.21
CA ILE A 237 0.24 25.57 -7.31
C ILE A 237 1.18 24.35 -7.33
N THR A 238 0.62 23.16 -7.52
CA THR A 238 1.40 21.97 -7.84
C THR A 238 2.04 22.15 -9.21
N GLY A 239 3.37 22.17 -9.26
CA GLY A 239 4.10 22.37 -10.50
C GLY A 239 3.78 23.71 -11.16
N LYS A 240 3.58 23.71 -12.48
CA LYS A 240 3.24 24.89 -13.26
C LYS A 240 2.09 24.55 -14.20
N THR A 241 1.04 25.37 -14.19
CA THR A 241 -0.13 25.18 -15.06
C THR A 241 0.27 25.11 -16.53
N ASN A 242 -0.24 24.09 -17.24
CA ASN A 242 0.00 23.85 -18.67
C ASN A 242 1.48 23.72 -19.07
N ALA A 243 2.35 23.28 -18.15
CA ALA A 243 3.75 23.03 -18.47
C ALA A 243 3.93 21.71 -19.23
N SER A 244 3.07 20.74 -18.98
CA SER A 244 3.11 19.40 -19.57
C SER A 244 1.73 18.80 -19.87
N TRP A 245 0.66 19.61 -19.75
CA TRP A 245 -0.68 19.30 -20.22
C TRP A 245 -1.17 20.29 -21.27
N THR A 246 -1.88 19.79 -22.28
CA THR A 246 -2.50 20.61 -23.31
C THR A 246 -3.87 21.13 -22.84
N GLY A 247 -4.11 22.44 -22.98
CA GLY A 247 -5.41 23.05 -22.71
C GLY A 247 -5.90 22.81 -21.29
N ASP A 248 -7.11 22.27 -21.15
CA ASP A 248 -7.78 22.04 -19.87
C ASP A 248 -7.74 20.59 -19.37
N LEU A 249 -6.99 19.71 -20.06
CA LEU A 249 -6.98 18.26 -19.77
C LEU A 249 -6.44 17.93 -18.37
N TRP A 250 -5.62 18.80 -17.79
CA TRP A 250 -5.14 18.67 -16.42
C TRP A 250 -6.30 18.61 -15.40
N LYS A 251 -7.46 19.25 -15.67
CA LYS A 251 -8.64 19.26 -14.79
C LYS A 251 -9.28 17.87 -14.60
N THR A 252 -8.98 16.93 -15.48
CA THR A 252 -9.43 15.53 -15.43
C THR A 252 -8.26 14.56 -15.59
N GLY A 253 -7.08 14.94 -15.06
CA GLY A 253 -5.80 14.34 -15.41
C GLY A 253 -5.47 13.00 -14.73
N GLY A 254 -6.30 12.48 -13.82
CA GLY A 254 -6.00 11.24 -13.08
C GLY A 254 -4.97 11.46 -11.98
N GLY A 255 -3.87 10.69 -12.00
CA GLY A 255 -2.75 10.84 -11.05
C GLY A 255 -3.09 10.44 -9.60
N ALA A 256 -4.07 9.56 -9.42
CA ALA A 256 -4.58 9.09 -8.14
C ALA A 256 -3.49 8.41 -7.29
N THR A 257 -3.43 8.67 -6.00
CA THR A 257 -2.40 8.17 -5.06
C THR A 257 -2.90 6.93 -4.29
N TRP A 258 -3.52 6.00 -5.02
CA TRP A 258 -4.42 4.98 -4.50
C TRP A 258 -3.76 3.85 -3.68
N LEU A 259 -2.43 3.83 -3.56
CA LEU A 259 -1.68 2.90 -2.69
C LEU A 259 -1.24 3.50 -1.36
N GLY A 260 -1.44 4.80 -1.14
CA GLY A 260 -0.81 5.49 -0.03
C GLY A 260 0.68 5.73 -0.30
N GLY A 261 1.49 5.73 0.76
CA GLY A 261 2.91 6.04 0.66
C GLY A 261 3.72 5.51 1.84
N THR A 262 4.99 5.87 1.85
CA THR A 262 5.93 5.61 2.96
C THR A 262 6.39 6.92 3.59
N TYR A 263 7.00 6.85 4.76
CA TYR A 263 7.57 7.99 5.47
C TYR A 263 8.98 7.66 5.91
N ASP A 264 9.91 8.57 5.68
CA ASP A 264 11.28 8.47 6.18
C ASP A 264 11.52 9.54 7.27
N PRO A 265 11.60 9.13 8.55
CA PRO A 265 11.83 10.05 9.65
C PRO A 265 13.13 10.84 9.54
N GLU A 266 14.16 10.27 8.89
CA GLU A 266 15.47 10.93 8.77
C GLU A 266 15.45 12.11 7.81
N THR A 267 14.74 12.00 6.69
CA THR A 267 14.58 13.09 5.73
C THR A 267 13.36 13.97 6.04
N ASN A 268 12.47 13.50 6.94
CA ASN A 268 11.16 14.10 7.21
C ASN A 268 10.36 14.28 5.90
N LEU A 269 10.35 13.24 5.06
CA LEU A 269 9.64 13.24 3.77
C LEU A 269 8.68 12.05 3.70
N LEU A 270 7.48 12.32 3.18
CA LEU A 270 6.54 11.32 2.71
C LEU A 270 6.92 10.97 1.27
N PHE A 271 6.86 9.68 0.90
CA PHE A 271 7.02 9.25 -0.48
C PHE A 271 5.72 8.63 -0.99
N PHE A 272 5.07 9.33 -1.91
CA PHE A 272 3.80 8.90 -2.51
C PHE A 272 3.99 8.64 -3.99
N GLY A 273 3.55 7.47 -4.45
CA GLY A 273 3.44 7.19 -5.87
C GLY A 273 2.13 7.73 -6.44
N THR A 274 2.12 8.16 -7.70
CA THR A 274 0.93 8.68 -8.39
C THR A 274 0.52 7.77 -9.52
N GLY A 275 -0.79 7.68 -9.74
CA GLY A 275 -1.40 6.87 -10.77
C GLY A 275 -1.15 7.35 -12.19
N ASN A 276 -1.74 6.61 -13.11
CA ASN A 276 -1.79 6.89 -14.53
C ASN A 276 -2.38 8.29 -14.84
N PRO A 277 -1.96 8.90 -15.96
CA PRO A 277 -2.67 10.03 -16.56
C PRO A 277 -3.96 9.60 -17.25
N ALA A 278 -5.02 10.38 -17.08
CA ALA A 278 -6.30 10.16 -17.73
C ALA A 278 -6.51 11.10 -18.94
N PRO A 279 -7.13 10.63 -20.04
CA PRO A 279 -7.58 9.25 -20.28
C PRO A 279 -6.41 8.32 -20.65
N TRP A 280 -6.61 7.02 -20.78
CA TRP A 280 -5.55 6.08 -21.22
C TRP A 280 -5.07 6.39 -22.65
N ASN A 281 -5.96 6.88 -23.52
CA ASN A 281 -5.60 7.35 -24.86
C ASN A 281 -4.67 8.57 -24.80
N SER A 282 -3.36 8.30 -24.76
CA SER A 282 -2.31 9.32 -24.65
C SER A 282 -2.31 10.36 -25.77
N HIS A 283 -2.82 10.04 -26.97
CA HIS A 283 -2.90 10.98 -28.09
C HIS A 283 -3.81 12.17 -27.81
N LEU A 284 -4.75 12.03 -26.88
CA LEU A 284 -5.63 13.12 -26.46
C LEU A 284 -4.92 14.11 -25.53
N ARG A 285 -3.78 13.74 -24.94
CA ARG A 285 -3.08 14.54 -23.92
C ARG A 285 -1.56 14.64 -24.16
N PRO A 286 -1.11 15.23 -25.28
CA PRO A 286 0.32 15.43 -25.53
C PRO A 286 1.03 16.14 -24.36
N GLY A 287 2.23 15.66 -24.03
CA GLY A 287 3.09 16.19 -22.96
C GLY A 287 3.40 15.15 -21.87
N ASN A 288 4.35 15.47 -20.99
CA ASN A 288 4.77 14.54 -19.93
C ASN A 288 3.66 14.22 -18.91
N ASN A 289 2.59 15.02 -18.85
CA ASN A 289 1.42 14.82 -17.99
C ASN A 289 1.75 14.85 -16.48
N LEU A 290 2.57 15.79 -16.03
CA LEU A 290 3.03 15.82 -14.64
C LEU A 290 1.88 16.06 -13.64
N TYR A 291 1.93 15.48 -12.44
CA TYR A 291 2.94 14.54 -11.95
C TYR A 291 2.46 13.09 -11.97
N THR A 292 1.82 12.64 -13.05
CA THR A 292 1.35 11.24 -13.14
C THR A 292 2.52 10.27 -13.26
N SER A 293 2.30 8.99 -12.95
CA SER A 293 3.31 7.93 -13.01
C SER A 293 4.66 8.34 -12.39
N SER A 294 4.61 8.92 -11.20
CA SER A 294 5.76 9.50 -10.50
C SER A 294 5.84 9.05 -9.06
N THR A 295 7.04 9.10 -8.48
CA THR A 295 7.26 9.17 -7.04
C THR A 295 7.39 10.64 -6.64
N LEU A 296 6.61 11.08 -5.65
CA LEU A 296 6.66 12.41 -5.05
C LEU A 296 7.24 12.33 -3.65
N ALA A 297 8.19 13.22 -3.33
CA ALA A 297 8.55 13.50 -1.95
C ALA A 297 7.80 14.73 -1.44
N ILE A 298 7.04 14.55 -0.37
CA ILE A 298 6.13 15.55 0.17
C ILE A 298 6.52 15.86 1.61
N ASP A 299 6.56 17.14 1.93
CA ASP A 299 6.74 17.65 3.28
C ASP A 299 5.50 17.33 4.14
N PRO A 300 5.62 16.56 5.23
CA PRO A 300 4.46 16.12 6.01
C PRO A 300 3.77 17.24 6.78
N ASP A 301 4.44 18.38 6.99
CA ASP A 301 3.91 19.49 7.76
C ASP A 301 3.12 20.45 6.88
N THR A 302 3.56 20.62 5.63
CA THR A 302 3.00 21.61 4.70
C THR A 302 2.29 21.01 3.49
N GLY A 303 2.54 19.74 3.14
CA GLY A 303 2.05 19.14 1.91
C GLY A 303 2.76 19.64 0.64
N VAL A 304 3.88 20.35 0.75
CA VAL A 304 4.64 20.83 -0.42
C VAL A 304 5.50 19.70 -1.00
N ILE A 305 5.46 19.53 -2.32
CA ILE A 305 6.33 18.58 -3.04
C ILE A 305 7.75 19.14 -3.06
N LYS A 306 8.73 18.40 -2.53
CA LYS A 306 10.15 18.78 -2.47
C LYS A 306 10.93 18.29 -3.69
N TRP A 307 10.61 17.10 -4.16
CA TRP A 307 11.14 16.54 -5.40
C TRP A 307 10.15 15.54 -5.99
N HIS A 308 10.31 15.24 -7.28
CA HIS A 308 9.60 14.15 -7.95
C HIS A 308 10.53 13.41 -8.91
N TYR A 309 10.20 12.16 -9.21
CA TYR A 309 10.80 11.39 -10.30
C TYR A 309 9.69 10.66 -11.06
N GLN A 310 9.57 10.92 -12.37
CA GLN A 310 8.54 10.33 -13.21
C GLN A 310 9.07 9.05 -13.87
N THR A 311 8.49 7.90 -13.53
CA THR A 311 8.92 6.59 -14.06
C THR A 311 8.45 6.38 -15.49
N THR A 312 7.24 6.83 -15.82
CA THR A 312 6.67 6.70 -17.17
C THR A 312 6.08 8.04 -17.66
N PRO A 313 6.90 8.93 -18.23
CA PRO A 313 6.43 10.16 -18.86
C PRO A 313 5.50 9.88 -20.03
N HIS A 314 4.43 10.66 -20.15
CA HIS A 314 3.43 10.52 -21.21
C HIS A 314 2.91 9.07 -21.35
N ASP A 315 2.55 8.46 -20.23
CA ASP A 315 2.09 7.07 -20.18
C ASP A 315 0.93 6.82 -21.17
N GLY A 316 0.93 5.66 -21.83
CA GLY A 316 -0.08 5.23 -22.79
C GLY A 316 -0.50 3.77 -22.60
N TRP A 317 -0.17 3.17 -21.46
CA TRP A 317 -0.39 1.75 -21.17
C TRP A 317 -1.09 1.51 -19.83
N ASP A 318 -1.47 2.56 -19.12
CA ASP A 318 -1.92 2.48 -17.73
C ASP A 318 -0.84 1.87 -16.83
N PHE A 319 0.35 2.48 -16.86
CA PHE A 319 1.43 2.17 -15.94
C PHE A 319 1.43 3.17 -14.79
N ASP A 320 0.54 2.95 -13.82
CA ASP A 320 0.55 3.73 -12.60
C ASP A 320 1.90 3.66 -11.91
N GLY A 321 2.45 4.83 -11.58
CA GLY A 321 3.63 4.96 -10.75
C GLY A 321 3.29 4.94 -9.27
N VAL A 322 2.27 4.19 -8.82
CA VAL A 322 1.86 4.17 -7.40
C VAL A 322 2.68 3.23 -6.52
N ASN A 323 3.36 2.23 -7.10
CA ASN A 323 4.04 1.20 -6.32
C ASN A 323 4.95 1.84 -5.26
N GLU A 324 5.02 1.22 -4.09
CA GLU A 324 5.70 1.75 -2.92
C GLU A 324 7.16 2.10 -3.21
N PHE A 325 7.59 3.25 -2.70
CA PHE A 325 8.99 3.65 -2.68
C PHE A 325 9.52 3.38 -1.28
N ILE A 326 10.38 2.37 -1.12
CA ILE A 326 10.87 1.89 0.17
C ILE A 326 12.24 2.51 0.45
N PRO A 327 12.37 3.40 1.46
CA PRO A 327 13.66 3.92 1.93
C PRO A 327 14.56 2.80 2.45
N PHE A 328 15.84 2.83 2.09
CA PHE A 328 16.86 1.94 2.65
C PHE A 328 18.25 2.58 2.55
N ASP A 329 19.18 2.14 3.39
CA ASP A 329 20.57 2.58 3.36
C ASP A 329 21.46 1.51 2.73
N ALA A 330 22.38 1.93 1.86
CA ALA A 330 23.35 1.03 1.27
C ALA A 330 24.65 1.76 0.90
N THR A 331 25.73 0.99 0.84
CA THR A 331 27.00 1.46 0.28
C THR A 331 27.05 1.13 -1.21
N ILE A 332 27.14 2.15 -2.06
CA ILE A 332 27.34 2.02 -3.51
C ILE A 332 28.73 2.58 -3.85
N ASN A 333 29.57 1.77 -4.51
CA ASN A 333 30.94 2.14 -4.88
C ASN A 333 31.76 2.72 -3.72
N GLY A 334 31.64 2.12 -2.53
CA GLY A 334 32.33 2.54 -1.30
C GLY A 334 31.74 3.78 -0.61
N LYS A 335 30.66 4.39 -1.13
CA LYS A 335 30.02 5.56 -0.53
C LYS A 335 28.71 5.16 0.18
N PRO A 336 28.51 5.52 1.45
CA PRO A 336 27.22 5.35 2.10
C PRO A 336 26.19 6.27 1.42
N MET A 337 25.03 5.73 1.09
CA MET A 337 23.96 6.45 0.40
C MET A 337 22.61 6.20 1.07
N LYS A 338 21.80 7.27 1.10
CA LYS A 338 20.39 7.24 1.50
C LYS A 338 19.55 7.01 0.26
N LEU A 339 19.07 5.80 0.07
CA LEU A 339 18.38 5.37 -1.13
C LEU A 339 16.91 5.11 -0.86
N GLY A 340 16.15 4.94 -1.94
CA GLY A 340 14.89 4.23 -1.91
C GLY A 340 14.68 3.46 -3.21
N ALA A 341 13.88 2.39 -3.14
CA ALA A 341 13.63 1.52 -4.28
C ALA A 341 12.14 1.32 -4.57
N LYS A 342 11.83 1.05 -5.84
CA LYS A 342 10.47 0.83 -6.35
C LYS A 342 10.49 -0.18 -7.50
N ALA A 343 9.73 -1.26 -7.38
CA ALA A 343 9.37 -2.12 -8.51
C ALA A 343 8.09 -1.56 -9.15
N ASP A 344 8.21 -0.98 -10.34
CA ASP A 344 7.11 -0.24 -10.98
C ASP A 344 6.26 -1.14 -11.89
N ARG A 345 4.98 -0.78 -12.08
CA ARG A 345 4.05 -1.38 -13.06
C ARG A 345 4.70 -1.54 -14.44
N ASN A 346 5.54 -0.59 -14.85
CA ASN A 346 6.18 -0.57 -16.15
C ASN A 346 7.26 -1.66 -16.37
N GLY A 347 7.58 -2.48 -15.36
CA GLY A 347 8.51 -3.61 -15.45
C GLY A 347 9.97 -3.29 -15.07
N TYR A 348 10.24 -2.09 -14.57
CA TYR A 348 11.56 -1.68 -14.09
C TYR A 348 11.62 -1.48 -12.57
N PHE A 349 12.74 -1.90 -11.99
CA PHE A 349 13.10 -1.72 -10.60
C PHE A 349 14.03 -0.51 -10.49
N PHE A 350 13.51 0.55 -9.89
CA PHE A 350 14.19 1.84 -9.74
C PHE A 350 14.89 1.93 -8.40
N VAL A 351 16.06 2.55 -8.40
CA VAL A 351 16.75 3.03 -7.21
C VAL A 351 17.01 4.52 -7.38
N LEU A 352 16.61 5.32 -6.38
CA LEU A 352 16.79 6.77 -6.34
C LEU A 352 17.48 7.18 -5.03
N ASP A 353 18.17 8.31 -5.04
CA ASP A 353 18.56 9.01 -3.81
C ASP A 353 17.30 9.61 -3.17
N ARG A 354 16.94 9.15 -1.96
CA ARG A 354 15.69 9.56 -1.32
C ARG A 354 15.70 11.01 -0.82
N THR A 355 16.87 11.65 -0.73
CA THR A 355 16.99 13.02 -0.21
C THR A 355 16.64 14.06 -1.27
N ASN A 356 16.78 13.73 -2.55
CA ASN A 356 16.67 14.69 -3.66
C ASN A 356 16.02 14.12 -4.94
N GLY A 357 15.65 12.84 -4.95
CA GLY A 357 14.99 12.18 -6.09
C GLY A 357 15.94 11.83 -7.24
N LYS A 358 17.25 11.99 -7.08
CA LYS A 358 18.22 11.74 -8.15
C LYS A 358 18.23 10.27 -8.55
N PHE A 359 18.13 10.04 -9.85
CA PHE A 359 18.22 8.72 -10.46
C PHE A 359 19.56 8.03 -10.17
N ILE A 360 19.51 6.77 -9.71
CA ILE A 360 20.68 5.91 -9.52
C ILE A 360 20.68 4.80 -10.57
N SER A 361 19.58 4.03 -10.67
CA SER A 361 19.46 2.96 -11.65
C SER A 361 18.00 2.57 -11.94
N ALA A 362 17.78 1.92 -13.08
CA ALA A 362 16.53 1.24 -13.44
C ALA A 362 16.86 -0.07 -14.14
N ASN A 363 16.45 -1.19 -13.55
CA ASN A 363 16.78 -2.52 -14.05
C ASN A 363 15.50 -3.31 -14.31
N ARG A 364 15.39 -3.98 -15.46
CA ARG A 364 14.21 -4.77 -15.80
C ARG A 364 14.08 -5.96 -14.83
N PHE A 365 12.92 -6.14 -14.21
CA PHE A 365 12.65 -7.27 -13.30
C PHE A 365 11.61 -8.26 -13.86
N VAL A 366 11.12 -8.03 -15.08
CA VAL A 366 10.20 -8.91 -15.82
C VAL A 366 10.92 -9.58 -17.00
N MET A 367 10.32 -10.62 -17.56
CA MET A 367 10.86 -11.37 -18.71
C MET A 367 11.13 -10.46 -19.91
N GLN A 368 10.22 -9.54 -20.22
CA GLN A 368 10.38 -8.60 -21.33
C GLN A 368 9.61 -7.29 -21.15
N THR A 369 10.10 -6.26 -21.82
CA THR A 369 9.45 -4.96 -21.99
C THR A 369 9.37 -4.64 -23.48
N THR A 370 8.22 -4.15 -23.95
CA THR A 370 8.07 -3.73 -25.37
C THR A 370 7.80 -2.25 -25.53
N TRP A 371 7.59 -1.51 -24.44
CA TRP A 371 7.35 -0.06 -24.44
C TRP A 371 8.64 0.77 -24.31
N ALA A 372 9.68 0.21 -23.69
CA ALA A 372 11.00 0.84 -23.54
C ALA A 372 12.13 -0.21 -23.51
N ASN A 373 13.32 0.23 -23.91
CA ASN A 373 14.57 -0.53 -23.80
C ASN A 373 15.56 0.14 -22.83
N GLY A 374 15.17 0.18 -21.56
CA GLY A 374 15.99 0.72 -20.48
C GLY A 374 15.84 2.24 -20.31
N TYR A 375 16.71 2.80 -19.49
CA TYR A 375 16.75 4.23 -19.14
C TYR A 375 18.14 4.77 -19.45
N ASP A 376 18.20 6.01 -19.89
CA ASP A 376 19.46 6.72 -20.09
C ASP A 376 20.09 7.15 -18.75
N LYS A 377 21.30 7.72 -18.82
CA LYS A 377 22.03 8.18 -17.62
C LYS A 377 21.34 9.33 -16.88
N SER A 378 20.38 10.00 -17.51
CA SER A 378 19.58 11.07 -16.90
C SER A 378 18.30 10.54 -16.22
N GLY A 379 18.01 9.25 -16.35
CA GLY A 379 16.79 8.63 -15.82
C GLY A 379 15.58 8.79 -16.75
N LYS A 380 15.79 9.05 -18.04
CA LYS A 380 14.69 9.08 -19.02
C LYS A 380 14.55 7.72 -19.71
N PRO A 381 13.32 7.22 -19.94
CA PRO A 381 13.14 5.96 -20.64
C PRO A 381 13.54 6.07 -22.11
N ASN A 382 14.19 5.04 -22.63
CA ASN A 382 14.42 4.85 -24.06
C ASN A 382 13.15 4.24 -24.68
N THR A 383 12.16 5.07 -25.04
CA THR A 383 10.85 4.60 -25.50
C THR A 383 10.93 3.88 -26.85
N ILE A 384 10.07 2.87 -27.00
CA ILE A 384 9.87 2.13 -28.25
C ILE A 384 8.50 2.54 -28.78
N GLU A 385 8.46 3.48 -29.73
CA GLU A 385 7.20 4.03 -30.25
C GLU A 385 6.27 2.96 -30.87
N ALA A 386 6.85 1.90 -31.45
CA ALA A 386 6.07 0.77 -31.96
C ALA A 386 5.30 0.00 -30.87
N GLY A 387 5.70 0.12 -29.61
CA GLY A 387 5.01 -0.44 -28.45
C GLY A 387 3.83 0.42 -27.96
N ARG A 388 3.67 1.65 -28.45
CA ARG A 388 2.57 2.56 -28.08
C ARG A 388 1.36 2.33 -28.99
N PRO A 389 0.14 2.19 -28.45
CA PRO A 389 -1.05 2.11 -29.29
C PRO A 389 -1.23 3.42 -30.08
N GLY A 390 -1.48 3.30 -31.38
CA GLY A 390 -1.67 4.45 -32.27
C GLY A 390 -2.97 5.20 -32.00
N ALA A 391 -3.09 6.42 -32.53
CA ALA A 391 -4.35 7.17 -32.51
C ALA A 391 -5.41 6.43 -33.36
N PRO A 392 -6.69 6.47 -32.96
CA PRO A 392 -7.76 5.91 -33.79
C PRO A 392 -7.96 6.77 -35.04
N THR A 393 -7.97 6.15 -36.22
CA THR A 393 -8.37 6.80 -37.49
C THR A 393 -9.87 6.67 -37.76
N THR A 394 -10.53 5.71 -37.10
CA THR A 394 -11.99 5.48 -37.09
C THR A 394 -12.44 5.23 -35.64
N GLU A 395 -13.35 4.29 -35.38
CA GLU A 395 -13.81 3.94 -34.01
C GLU A 395 -12.72 3.29 -33.16
N LYS A 396 -11.71 2.65 -33.79
CA LYS A 396 -10.66 1.89 -33.11
C LYS A 396 -9.30 2.03 -33.80
N GLY A 397 -8.25 2.24 -33.00
CA GLY A 397 -6.86 2.21 -33.45
C GLY A 397 -6.35 0.80 -33.71
N LYS A 398 -5.24 0.68 -34.46
CA LYS A 398 -4.58 -0.61 -34.70
C LYS A 398 -4.03 -1.17 -33.38
N PRO A 399 -4.36 -2.41 -32.99
CA PRO A 399 -3.78 -3.04 -31.81
C PRO A 399 -2.27 -3.20 -31.92
N VAL A 400 -1.58 -2.99 -30.79
CA VAL A 400 -0.15 -3.29 -30.61
C VAL A 400 0.02 -4.23 -29.42
N PHE A 401 1.08 -5.02 -29.43
CA PHE A 401 1.42 -5.88 -28.30
C PHE A 401 2.32 -5.14 -27.29
N ALA A 402 1.85 -5.00 -26.06
CA ALA A 402 2.54 -4.36 -24.95
C ALA A 402 2.94 -5.38 -23.88
N SER A 403 4.16 -5.26 -23.37
CA SER A 403 4.64 -5.98 -22.17
C SER A 403 5.41 -4.99 -21.26
N PRO A 404 5.15 -4.98 -19.94
CA PRO A 404 4.09 -5.74 -19.25
C PRO A 404 2.67 -5.38 -19.73
N SER A 405 1.67 -6.20 -19.38
CA SER A 405 0.27 -5.77 -19.49
C SER A 405 0.00 -4.54 -18.60
N PHE A 406 -1.13 -3.88 -18.77
CA PHE A 406 -1.46 -2.72 -17.92
C PHE A 406 -1.52 -3.05 -16.43
N LEU A 407 -1.88 -4.29 -16.04
CA LEU A 407 -1.81 -4.74 -14.66
C LEU A 407 -0.36 -4.81 -14.12
N GLY A 408 0.63 -4.68 -15.01
CA GLY A 408 2.01 -4.34 -14.74
C GLY A 408 2.91 -5.53 -14.41
N GLY A 409 4.21 -5.28 -14.38
CA GLY A 409 5.19 -6.21 -13.85
C GLY A 409 5.02 -6.44 -12.35
N LYS A 410 4.49 -5.44 -11.63
CA LYS A 410 4.02 -5.50 -10.25
C LYS A 410 2.84 -4.52 -10.11
N ASN A 411 1.82 -4.89 -9.34
CA ASN A 411 0.65 -4.07 -9.08
C ASN A 411 0.64 -3.57 -7.62
N TRP A 412 -0.51 -3.57 -6.98
CA TRP A 412 -0.69 -3.06 -5.62
C TRP A 412 0.14 -3.80 -4.56
N MET A 413 0.36 -5.10 -4.75
CA MET A 413 0.92 -5.98 -3.74
C MET A 413 2.37 -5.59 -3.39
N PRO A 414 2.70 -5.29 -2.12
CA PRO A 414 3.99 -4.71 -1.78
C PRO A 414 5.14 -5.74 -1.76
N MET A 415 6.34 -5.28 -2.12
CA MET A 415 7.60 -6.00 -1.90
C MET A 415 8.08 -5.84 -0.45
N ALA A 416 9.02 -6.69 -0.04
CA ALA A 416 9.74 -6.56 1.24
C ALA A 416 11.23 -6.32 1.00
N TYR A 417 11.90 -5.64 1.93
CA TYR A 417 13.36 -5.47 1.96
C TYR A 417 13.91 -6.17 3.19
N SER A 418 14.93 -7.01 3.06
CA SER A 418 15.66 -7.55 4.21
C SER A 418 16.98 -6.83 4.38
N GLN A 419 17.21 -6.22 5.55
CA GLN A 419 18.49 -5.59 5.86
C GLN A 419 19.61 -6.64 6.04
N ASP A 420 19.26 -7.88 6.38
CA ASP A 420 20.21 -9.00 6.55
C ASP A 420 20.80 -9.48 5.22
N THR A 421 19.95 -9.63 4.18
CA THR A 421 20.41 -10.06 2.85
C THR A 421 20.76 -8.88 1.95
N GLY A 422 20.22 -7.69 2.24
CA GLY A 422 20.29 -6.51 1.39
C GLY A 422 19.45 -6.63 0.11
N LEU A 423 18.50 -7.56 0.04
CA LEU A 423 17.68 -7.86 -1.13
C LEU A 423 16.24 -7.37 -0.99
N PHE A 424 15.63 -7.03 -2.12
CA PHE A 424 14.20 -6.81 -2.25
C PHE A 424 13.50 -8.07 -2.78
N TYR A 425 12.37 -8.45 -2.20
CA TYR A 425 11.58 -9.61 -2.60
C TYR A 425 10.31 -9.14 -3.31
N VAL A 426 10.33 -9.22 -4.64
CA VAL A 426 9.35 -8.58 -5.51
C VAL A 426 8.33 -9.62 -6.01
N PRO A 427 7.05 -9.55 -5.61
CA PRO A 427 5.99 -10.35 -6.22
C PRO A 427 5.68 -9.74 -7.59
N SER A 428 6.06 -10.42 -8.66
CA SER A 428 5.99 -9.90 -10.03
C SER A 428 5.16 -10.79 -10.96
N ASN A 429 4.82 -10.26 -12.14
CA ASN A 429 4.00 -10.94 -13.14
C ASN A 429 4.57 -10.78 -14.57
N ASP A 430 4.67 -11.89 -15.29
CA ASP A 430 5.11 -11.99 -16.67
C ASP A 430 3.92 -12.27 -17.60
N TRP A 431 3.42 -11.18 -18.18
CA TRP A 431 2.30 -11.17 -19.11
C TRP A 431 2.41 -9.97 -20.05
N GLY A 432 1.64 -10.00 -21.13
CA GLY A 432 1.49 -8.88 -22.04
C GLY A 432 0.02 -8.59 -22.29
N MET A 433 -0.24 -7.68 -23.21
CA MET A 433 -1.58 -7.41 -23.71
C MET A 433 -1.52 -6.97 -25.17
N ASP A 434 -2.57 -7.30 -25.92
CA ASP A 434 -2.92 -6.48 -27.08
C ASP A 434 -3.66 -5.25 -26.56
N ILE A 435 -3.26 -4.05 -26.96
CA ILE A 435 -3.89 -2.78 -26.58
C ILE A 435 -4.13 -1.90 -27.80
N TRP A 436 -5.25 -1.18 -27.81
CA TRP A 436 -5.58 -0.18 -28.84
C TRP A 436 -6.30 1.02 -28.21
N ASN A 437 -6.25 2.17 -28.88
CA ASN A 437 -6.99 3.36 -28.46
C ASN A 437 -8.31 3.52 -29.19
N GLU A 438 -9.24 4.21 -28.55
CA GLU A 438 -10.56 4.58 -29.05
C GLU A 438 -10.85 6.06 -28.74
N PRO A 439 -11.72 6.74 -29.50
CA PRO A 439 -12.20 8.07 -29.13
C PRO A 439 -12.92 8.04 -27.78
N ILE A 440 -12.72 9.06 -26.95
CA ILE A 440 -13.40 9.18 -25.65
C ILE A 440 -13.65 10.66 -25.31
N ALA A 441 -14.80 10.93 -24.70
CA ALA A 441 -15.14 12.22 -24.13
C ALA A 441 -15.37 12.07 -22.62
N TYR A 442 -14.91 13.05 -21.84
CA TYR A 442 -15.13 13.03 -20.40
C TYR A 442 -16.61 13.22 -20.07
N LYS A 443 -17.11 12.37 -19.18
CA LYS A 443 -18.41 12.53 -18.54
C LYS A 443 -18.24 12.21 -17.06
N LYS A 444 -18.60 13.16 -16.19
CA LYS A 444 -18.52 13.00 -14.74
C LYS A 444 -19.20 11.69 -14.31
N GLY A 445 -18.49 10.86 -13.55
CA GLY A 445 -19.00 9.58 -13.05
C GLY A 445 -19.09 8.46 -14.08
N ALA A 446 -18.49 8.62 -15.26
CA ALA A 446 -18.32 7.54 -16.24
C ALA A 446 -16.84 7.16 -16.37
N ALA A 447 -16.58 5.92 -16.79
CA ALA A 447 -15.22 5.49 -17.12
C ALA A 447 -14.63 6.36 -18.25
N TYR A 448 -13.37 6.74 -18.11
CA TYR A 448 -12.66 7.68 -18.96
C TYR A 448 -11.34 7.07 -19.47
N LEU A 449 -11.45 5.89 -20.10
CA LEU A 449 -10.30 5.12 -20.57
C LEU A 449 -9.89 5.53 -22.00
N GLY A 450 -10.77 5.34 -22.98
CA GLY A 450 -10.44 5.52 -24.40
C GLY A 450 -9.46 4.47 -24.93
N ALA A 451 -9.47 3.27 -24.36
CA ALA A 451 -8.66 2.15 -24.82
C ALA A 451 -9.37 0.83 -24.57
N GLY A 452 -9.09 -0.15 -25.42
CA GLY A 452 -9.45 -1.55 -25.21
C GLY A 452 -8.21 -2.42 -25.19
N PHE A 453 -8.31 -3.58 -24.55
CA PHE A 453 -7.18 -4.48 -24.37
C PHE A 453 -7.60 -5.93 -24.18
N THR A 454 -6.63 -6.84 -24.36
CA THR A 454 -6.74 -8.25 -23.97
C THR A 454 -5.41 -8.69 -23.36
N ILE A 455 -5.40 -9.00 -22.05
CA ILE A 455 -4.22 -9.55 -21.36
C ILE A 455 -3.99 -11.00 -21.76
N LYS A 456 -2.72 -11.35 -21.99
CA LYS A 456 -2.26 -12.66 -22.45
C LYS A 456 -1.02 -13.13 -21.68
N PRO A 457 -0.88 -14.43 -21.41
CA PRO A 457 0.36 -14.98 -20.89
C PRO A 457 1.48 -14.85 -21.95
N ILE A 458 2.71 -14.65 -21.50
CA ILE A 458 3.90 -14.63 -22.38
C ILE A 458 4.86 -15.78 -22.09
N ALA A 459 4.80 -16.33 -20.88
CA ALA A 459 5.49 -17.55 -20.52
C ALA A 459 4.55 -18.76 -20.65
N GLN A 460 5.14 -19.93 -20.89
CA GLN A 460 4.40 -21.19 -21.05
C GLN A 460 4.01 -21.82 -19.70
N ASP A 461 4.85 -21.62 -18.68
CA ASP A 461 4.81 -22.36 -17.40
C ASP A 461 4.38 -21.50 -16.20
N HIS A 462 4.35 -20.17 -16.33
CA HIS A 462 4.05 -19.27 -15.23
C HIS A 462 3.45 -17.94 -15.69
N ILE A 463 2.90 -17.20 -14.72
CA ILE A 463 2.62 -15.77 -14.84
C ILE A 463 3.26 -15.08 -13.66
N GLY A 464 2.98 -15.55 -12.45
CA GLY A 464 3.59 -15.02 -11.24
C GLY A 464 5.07 -15.42 -11.13
N ALA A 465 5.89 -14.50 -10.61
CA ALA A 465 7.26 -14.78 -10.25
C ALA A 465 7.66 -13.97 -9.02
N LEU A 466 8.09 -14.63 -7.94
CA LEU A 466 8.70 -13.98 -6.79
C LEU A 466 10.19 -13.85 -7.06
N ARG A 467 10.71 -12.62 -7.11
CA ARG A 467 12.10 -12.33 -7.50
C ARG A 467 12.85 -11.63 -6.39
N ALA A 468 14.01 -12.15 -6.03
CA ALA A 468 14.95 -11.41 -5.18
C ALA A 468 15.81 -10.50 -6.03
N MET A 469 15.69 -9.20 -5.83
CA MET A 469 16.43 -8.15 -6.52
C MET A 469 17.53 -7.60 -5.62
N ASP A 470 18.76 -7.58 -6.11
CA ASP A 470 19.85 -6.82 -5.48
C ASP A 470 19.79 -5.36 -5.97
N PRO A 471 19.48 -4.39 -5.09
CA PRO A 471 19.35 -2.99 -5.48
C PRO A 471 20.69 -2.34 -5.85
N LYS A 472 21.83 -2.91 -5.46
CA LYS A 472 23.16 -2.36 -5.77
C LYS A 472 23.59 -2.71 -7.18
N THR A 473 23.34 -3.96 -7.59
CA THR A 473 23.76 -4.48 -8.90
C THR A 473 22.66 -4.50 -9.95
N GLY A 474 21.39 -4.40 -9.52
CA GLY A 474 20.24 -4.48 -10.40
C GLY A 474 19.88 -5.89 -10.86
N LYS A 475 20.53 -6.92 -10.31
CA LYS A 475 20.37 -8.32 -10.73
C LYS A 475 19.25 -9.02 -9.97
N ILE A 476 18.57 -9.93 -10.66
CA ILE A 476 17.76 -10.98 -10.03
C ILE A 476 18.74 -12.02 -9.46
N VAL A 477 18.71 -12.20 -8.14
CA VAL A 477 19.57 -13.16 -7.41
C VAL A 477 18.98 -14.57 -7.48
N TRP A 478 17.67 -14.68 -7.31
CA TRP A 478 16.91 -15.91 -7.49
C TRP A 478 15.47 -15.57 -7.91
N GLU A 479 14.79 -16.54 -8.51
CA GLU A 479 13.36 -16.45 -8.81
C GLU A 479 12.61 -17.74 -8.46
N TYR A 480 11.38 -17.58 -7.96
CA TYR A 480 10.39 -18.64 -7.82
C TYR A 480 9.22 -18.36 -8.77
N LYS A 481 8.85 -19.34 -9.60
CA LYS A 481 7.77 -19.22 -10.59
C LYS A 481 6.46 -19.79 -10.05
N ASN A 482 5.36 -19.06 -10.24
CA ASN A 482 4.01 -19.46 -9.89
C ASN A 482 3.10 -19.46 -11.12
N LYS A 483 2.24 -20.48 -11.24
CA LYS A 483 1.35 -20.63 -12.40
C LYS A 483 0.40 -19.43 -12.50
N ALA A 484 -0.31 -19.11 -11.43
CA ALA A 484 -1.16 -17.92 -11.35
C ALA A 484 -0.33 -16.64 -11.08
N PRO A 485 -0.84 -15.45 -11.45
CA PRO A 485 -0.18 -14.19 -11.12
C PRO A 485 0.01 -14.04 -9.60
N LEU A 486 1.17 -13.55 -9.16
CA LEU A 486 1.32 -13.19 -7.75
C LEU A 486 0.57 -11.88 -7.49
N TRP A 487 -0.25 -11.89 -6.45
CA TRP A 487 -1.14 -10.77 -6.09
C TRP A 487 -1.23 -10.53 -4.58
N GLY A 488 -0.35 -11.18 -3.80
CA GLY A 488 -0.21 -11.01 -2.36
C GLY A 488 1.05 -10.25 -1.98
N GLY A 489 1.00 -9.54 -0.84
CA GLY A 489 2.17 -8.84 -0.31
C GLY A 489 3.27 -9.80 0.16
N VAL A 490 4.43 -9.23 0.46
CA VAL A 490 5.60 -9.99 0.93
C VAL A 490 6.01 -9.52 2.33
N LEU A 491 6.43 -10.48 3.17
CA LEU A 491 7.06 -10.27 4.47
C LEU A 491 8.43 -10.95 4.47
N SER A 492 9.46 -10.29 4.99
CA SER A 492 10.77 -10.90 5.26
C SER A 492 11.07 -10.89 6.76
N THR A 493 11.93 -11.80 7.23
CA THR A 493 12.28 -11.90 8.66
C THR A 493 13.76 -12.21 8.87
N ALA A 494 14.29 -11.85 10.04
CA ALA A 494 15.64 -12.22 10.49
C ALA A 494 15.82 -13.74 10.67
N GLY A 495 14.73 -14.51 10.65
CA GLY A 495 14.74 -15.98 10.55
C GLY A 495 15.20 -16.54 9.20
N ASN A 496 15.71 -15.72 8.29
CA ASN A 496 16.07 -16.07 6.90
C ASN A 496 14.87 -16.58 6.09
N LEU A 497 13.69 -15.97 6.30
CA LEU A 497 12.44 -16.36 5.64
C LEU A 497 11.83 -15.21 4.85
N VAL A 498 11.17 -15.56 3.75
CA VAL A 498 10.28 -14.69 2.96
C VAL A 498 8.92 -15.36 2.87
N PHE A 499 7.86 -14.66 3.29
CA PHE A 499 6.48 -15.13 3.21
C PHE A 499 5.70 -14.38 2.14
N THR A 500 4.89 -15.09 1.36
CA THR A 500 3.93 -14.48 0.43
C THR A 500 2.77 -15.41 0.12
N GLY A 501 1.65 -14.84 -0.28
CA GLY A 501 0.43 -15.54 -0.70
C GLY A 501 0.38 -15.84 -2.19
N THR A 502 -0.31 -16.91 -2.58
CA THR A 502 -0.62 -17.21 -3.98
C THR A 502 -2.13 -17.31 -4.24
N PRO A 503 -2.60 -17.03 -5.47
CA PRO A 503 -4.02 -17.17 -5.82
C PRO A 503 -4.57 -18.58 -5.61
N GLU A 504 -3.74 -19.60 -5.74
CA GLU A 504 -4.12 -21.00 -5.49
C GLU A 504 -4.46 -21.27 -4.01
N GLY A 505 -4.29 -20.27 -3.15
CA GLY A 505 -4.70 -20.26 -1.75
C GLY A 505 -3.61 -20.62 -0.76
N TYR A 506 -2.37 -20.70 -1.23
CA TYR A 506 -1.23 -20.99 -0.35
C TYR A 506 -0.67 -19.71 0.28
N LEU A 507 -0.48 -19.73 1.60
CA LEU A 507 0.59 -18.95 2.22
C LEU A 507 1.86 -19.80 2.12
N LYS A 508 2.95 -19.22 1.63
CA LYS A 508 4.24 -19.90 1.42
C LYS A 508 5.35 -19.21 2.18
N ALA A 509 6.37 -19.98 2.54
CA ALA A 509 7.63 -19.48 3.09
C ALA A 509 8.82 -19.99 2.26
N PHE A 510 9.77 -19.09 1.98
CA PHE A 510 10.96 -19.36 1.19
C PHE A 510 12.22 -19.03 1.98
N ASP A 511 13.31 -19.73 1.69
CA ASP A 511 14.64 -19.32 2.12
C ASP A 511 15.00 -17.97 1.49
N ALA A 512 15.32 -16.97 2.33
CA ALA A 512 15.53 -15.60 1.88
C ALA A 512 16.76 -15.40 0.97
N LYS A 513 17.72 -16.34 0.98
CA LYS A 513 18.96 -16.28 0.19
C LYS A 513 18.89 -17.09 -1.09
N THR A 514 18.15 -18.20 -1.09
CA THR A 514 18.14 -19.15 -2.23
C THR A 514 16.81 -19.19 -3.00
N GLY A 515 15.72 -18.72 -2.40
CA GLY A 515 14.38 -18.82 -2.99
C GLY A 515 13.76 -20.22 -2.91
N GLN A 516 14.37 -21.15 -2.17
CA GLN A 516 13.82 -22.50 -1.97
C GLN A 516 12.51 -22.43 -1.18
N GLU A 517 11.42 -23.03 -1.69
CA GLU A 517 10.17 -23.22 -0.94
C GLU A 517 10.45 -24.15 0.27
N LEU A 518 10.25 -23.64 1.49
CA LEU A 518 10.50 -24.38 2.74
C LEU A 518 9.20 -24.85 3.40
N TRP A 519 8.10 -24.14 3.17
CA TRP A 519 6.81 -24.42 3.77
C TRP A 519 5.67 -23.81 2.95
N LYS A 520 4.49 -24.42 3.02
CA LYS A 520 3.25 -23.83 2.54
C LYS A 520 2.03 -24.39 3.29
N PHE A 521 0.96 -23.61 3.32
CA PHE A 521 -0.33 -24.03 3.87
C PHE A 521 -1.50 -23.54 3.01
N GLN A 522 -2.49 -24.40 2.76
CA GLN A 522 -3.67 -24.12 1.94
C GLN A 522 -4.79 -23.49 2.78
N THR A 523 -5.07 -22.21 2.55
CA THR A 523 -6.07 -21.41 3.27
C THR A 523 -7.49 -21.53 2.73
N GLY A 524 -7.67 -22.17 1.56
CA GLY A 524 -8.96 -22.43 0.93
C GLY A 524 -9.44 -21.37 -0.07
N SER A 525 -8.85 -20.18 -0.07
CA SER A 525 -9.06 -19.14 -1.09
C SER A 525 -7.75 -18.39 -1.35
N GLY A 526 -7.64 -17.69 -2.49
CA GLY A 526 -6.43 -16.97 -2.87
C GLY A 526 -5.95 -15.99 -1.81
N VAL A 527 -4.67 -16.09 -1.45
CA VAL A 527 -4.05 -15.24 -0.43
C VAL A 527 -3.51 -14.00 -1.11
N VAL A 528 -4.24 -12.89 -0.98
CA VAL A 528 -3.85 -11.59 -1.53
C VAL A 528 -3.47 -10.58 -0.44
N GLY A 529 -3.71 -10.86 0.85
CA GLY A 529 -3.25 -9.98 1.93
C GLY A 529 -1.72 -9.89 2.06
N SER A 530 -1.23 -8.85 2.72
CA SER A 530 0.18 -8.77 3.15
C SER A 530 0.35 -9.53 4.46
N PRO A 531 1.25 -10.55 4.54
CA PRO A 531 1.53 -11.22 5.80
C PRO A 531 2.17 -10.28 6.83
N VAL A 532 1.94 -10.55 8.12
CA VAL A 532 2.62 -9.90 9.24
C VAL A 532 3.09 -10.93 10.26
N THR A 533 4.00 -10.53 11.14
CA THR A 533 4.46 -11.37 12.26
C THR A 533 4.71 -10.52 13.49
N TRP A 534 4.42 -11.06 14.67
CA TRP A 534 4.67 -10.43 15.97
C TRP A 534 4.98 -11.50 17.02
N GLU A 535 5.48 -11.08 18.17
CA GLU A 535 5.70 -11.93 19.33
C GLU A 535 4.69 -11.59 20.43
N GLN A 536 4.08 -12.62 21.01
CA GLN A 536 3.20 -12.45 22.15
C GLN A 536 3.32 -13.65 23.09
N ASP A 537 3.44 -13.40 24.39
CA ASP A 537 3.57 -14.44 25.42
C ASP A 537 4.74 -15.43 25.14
N GLY A 538 5.83 -14.94 24.55
CA GLY A 538 7.00 -15.74 24.19
C GLY A 538 6.83 -16.64 22.95
N GLU A 539 5.72 -16.51 22.22
CA GLU A 539 5.46 -17.22 20.97
C GLU A 539 5.46 -16.23 19.80
N GLN A 540 6.11 -16.59 18.69
CA GLN A 540 6.02 -15.82 17.44
C GLN A 540 4.82 -16.31 16.63
N TYR A 541 4.02 -15.36 16.15
CA TYR A 541 2.84 -15.57 15.33
C TYR A 541 3.08 -15.04 13.91
N VAL A 542 2.42 -15.64 12.91
CA VAL A 542 2.33 -15.13 11.54
C VAL A 542 0.86 -15.01 11.17
N ALA A 543 0.42 -13.89 10.62
CA ALA A 543 -0.96 -13.71 10.17
C ALA A 543 -1.04 -13.25 8.71
N VAL A 544 -2.12 -13.63 8.02
CA VAL A 544 -2.41 -13.18 6.66
C VAL A 544 -3.91 -13.19 6.38
N MET A 545 -4.36 -12.27 5.52
CA MET A 545 -5.71 -12.28 4.98
C MET A 545 -5.81 -13.16 3.72
N SER A 546 -6.83 -14.01 3.68
CA SER A 546 -7.18 -14.87 2.55
C SER A 546 -8.55 -14.51 1.97
N GLY A 547 -8.63 -14.44 0.64
CA GLY A 547 -9.84 -14.16 -0.12
C GLY A 547 -9.52 -13.60 -1.50
N TRP A 548 -9.77 -14.42 -2.53
CA TRP A 548 -9.43 -14.11 -3.92
C TRP A 548 -10.29 -12.97 -4.50
N GLY A 549 -9.64 -12.04 -5.21
CA GLY A 549 -10.28 -10.90 -5.86
C GLY A 549 -9.26 -9.91 -6.42
N GLY A 550 -9.58 -8.62 -6.35
CA GLY A 550 -8.77 -7.55 -6.95
C GLY A 550 -8.99 -7.42 -8.47
N ALA A 551 -8.04 -6.79 -9.16
CA ALA A 551 -8.19 -6.50 -10.59
C ALA A 551 -8.11 -7.73 -11.51
N VAL A 552 -7.39 -8.79 -11.14
CA VAL A 552 -7.14 -9.94 -12.04
C VAL A 552 -8.42 -10.63 -12.52
N PRO A 553 -9.41 -10.98 -11.67
CA PRO A 553 -10.65 -11.60 -12.13
C PRO A 553 -11.49 -10.73 -13.08
N LEU A 554 -11.38 -9.40 -12.97
CA LEU A 554 -12.16 -8.44 -13.77
C LEU A 554 -11.46 -8.11 -15.09
N TRP A 555 -10.15 -7.93 -15.04
CA TRP A 555 -9.37 -7.34 -16.12
C TRP A 555 -8.36 -8.30 -16.78
N GLY A 556 -8.19 -9.50 -16.22
CA GLY A 556 -7.14 -10.44 -16.61
C GLY A 556 -7.30 -11.07 -18.00
N GLY A 557 -8.32 -10.73 -18.80
CA GLY A 557 -8.44 -11.22 -20.17
C GLY A 557 -8.35 -12.75 -20.29
N GLU A 558 -7.40 -13.25 -21.10
CA GLU A 558 -7.16 -14.69 -21.25
C GLU A 558 -6.55 -15.30 -19.98
N VAL A 559 -5.73 -14.55 -19.25
CA VAL A 559 -5.13 -14.99 -17.97
C VAL A 559 -6.20 -15.32 -16.94
N ALA A 560 -7.26 -14.51 -16.82
CA ALA A 560 -8.35 -14.77 -15.88
C ALA A 560 -9.03 -16.12 -16.12
N LYS A 561 -9.12 -16.56 -17.39
CA LYS A 561 -9.76 -17.84 -17.76
C LYS A 561 -8.97 -19.04 -17.26
N SER A 562 -7.65 -18.92 -17.15
CA SER A 562 -6.76 -20.00 -16.70
C SER A 562 -6.87 -20.32 -15.21
N PHE A 563 -7.51 -19.45 -14.42
CA PHE A 563 -7.65 -19.58 -12.97
C PHE A 563 -9.07 -19.27 -12.47
N LYS A 564 -10.07 -19.41 -13.34
CA LYS A 564 -11.49 -19.16 -13.04
C LYS A 564 -12.05 -20.02 -11.91
N ASP A 565 -11.40 -21.15 -11.62
CA ASP A 565 -11.83 -22.13 -10.62
C ASP A 565 -11.31 -21.78 -9.21
N ILE A 566 -10.54 -20.69 -9.06
CA ILE A 566 -10.14 -20.17 -7.75
C ILE A 566 -11.36 -19.52 -7.09
N ASN A 567 -11.83 -20.14 -6.01
CA ASN A 567 -12.96 -19.64 -5.25
C ASN A 567 -12.62 -18.37 -4.47
N GLN A 568 -13.63 -17.50 -4.34
CA GLN A 568 -13.58 -16.39 -3.40
C GLN A 568 -13.55 -16.90 -1.94
N GLY A 569 -13.29 -15.97 -1.03
CA GLY A 569 -13.30 -16.23 0.40
C GLY A 569 -13.13 -14.93 1.17
N GLY A 570 -13.05 -15.06 2.49
CA GLY A 570 -12.77 -13.94 3.36
C GLY A 570 -12.47 -14.42 4.77
N ALA A 571 -11.20 -14.60 5.09
CA ALA A 571 -10.76 -15.05 6.40
C ALA A 571 -9.40 -14.48 6.81
N LEU A 572 -9.25 -14.17 8.09
CA LEU A 572 -7.97 -14.01 8.75
C LEU A 572 -7.42 -15.39 9.11
N TRP A 573 -6.16 -15.66 8.78
CA TRP A 573 -5.44 -16.85 9.21
C TRP A 573 -4.27 -16.47 10.10
N VAL A 574 -4.11 -17.19 11.22
CA VAL A 574 -3.00 -16.99 12.16
C VAL A 574 -2.30 -18.32 12.41
N PHE A 575 -0.96 -18.28 12.44
CA PHE A 575 -0.08 -19.43 12.53
C PHE A 575 0.94 -19.25 13.65
N LYS A 576 1.39 -20.36 14.24
CA LYS A 576 2.53 -20.39 15.17
C LYS A 576 3.22 -21.75 15.17
N LEU A 577 4.37 -21.84 15.83
CA LEU A 577 5.01 -23.13 16.09
C LEU A 577 4.29 -23.84 17.25
N PRO A 578 4.06 -25.16 17.18
CA PRO A 578 3.61 -25.93 18.33
C PRO A 578 4.68 -25.93 19.43
N LYS A 579 4.23 -25.98 20.69
CA LYS A 579 5.11 -26.07 21.87
C LYS A 579 5.81 -27.41 21.97
#